data_AF-A0A8X7YJM6-F1
#
_entry.id   AF-A0A8X7YJM6-F1
#
_cell.length_a   1.000
_cell.length_b   1.000
_cell.length_c   1.000
_cell.angle_alpha   90.00
_cell.angle_beta   90.00
_cell.angle_gamma   90.00
#
_symmetry.space_group_name_H-M   'P 1'
#
loop_
_entity.id
_entity.type
_entity.pdbx_description
1 polymer ?
#
loop_
_entity_poly.entity_id
_entity_poly.type
_entity_poly.pdbx_seq_one_letter_code
_entity_poly.pdbx_strand_id
1 'polypeptide(L)' 'MTMASSSSATGTNLDLMKKVRSHEVAIAELSNLSSSRTVYQKNGNLFFRTTAQKATASEQKQLDSAKAKLEG' A
#
# COMPACT_ATOMS: atom_id res chain seq x y z
N MET A 1 -13.35 25.17 27.45
CA MET A 1 -12.26 24.32 26.91
C MET A 1 -12.52 22.93 27.47
N THR A 2 -12.76 21.85 26.73
CA THR A 2 -12.21 21.43 25.42
C THR A 2 -13.10 20.31 24.88
N MET A 3 -13.58 20.41 23.64
CA MET A 3 -14.21 19.31 22.89
C MET A 3 -13.53 19.28 21.52
N ALA A 4 -12.48 18.47 21.39
CA ALA A 4 -11.82 18.20 20.11
C ALA A 4 -10.99 16.91 20.22
N SER A 5 -11.66 15.76 20.22
CA SER A 5 -10.97 14.45 20.12
C SER A 5 -11.62 13.45 19.16
N SER A 6 -12.70 13.80 18.45
CA SER A 6 -13.37 12.87 17.52
C SER A 6 -12.89 12.97 16.06
N SER A 7 -12.10 13.97 15.70
CA SER A 7 -11.64 14.18 14.31
C SER A 7 -10.37 13.40 13.93
N SER A 8 -9.63 12.86 14.90
CA SER A 8 -8.37 12.15 14.62
C SER A 8 -8.59 10.72 14.12
N ALA A 9 -9.56 9.99 14.67
CA ALA A 9 -9.86 8.61 14.31
C ALA A 9 -10.45 8.46 12.89
N THR A 10 -11.21 9.45 12.43
CA THR A 10 -11.76 9.46 11.06
C THR A 10 -10.69 9.76 10.02
N GLY A 11 -9.71 10.62 10.35
CA GLY A 11 -8.58 10.93 9.47
C GLY A 11 -7.66 9.73 9.26
N THR A 12 -7.34 9.00 10.33
CA THR A 12 -6.50 7.79 10.25
C THR A 12 -7.17 6.68 9.45
N ASN A 13 -8.48 6.48 9.61
CA ASN A 13 -9.23 5.48 8.87
C ASN A 13 -9.30 5.83 7.36
N LEU A 14 -9.57 7.09 7.02
CA LEU A 14 -9.55 7.57 5.63
C LEU A 14 -8.19 7.39 4.95
N ASP A 15 -7.10 7.70 5.65
CA ASP A 15 -5.75 7.53 5.12
C ASP A 15 -5.39 6.04 4.97
N LEU A 16 -5.86 5.18 5.89
CA LEU A 16 -5.70 3.74 5.76
C LEU A 16 -6.48 3.19 4.56
N MET A 17 -7.72 3.64 4.33
CA MET A 17 -8.52 3.28 3.14
C MET A 17 -7.85 3.74 1.84
N LYS A 18 -7.27 4.95 1.80
CA LYS A 18 -6.47 5.40 0.65
C LYS A 18 -5.30 4.45 0.41
N LYS A 19 -4.59 4.05 1.47
CA LYS A 19 -3.45 3.15 1.38
C LYS A 19 -3.84 1.75 0.89
N VAL A 20 -4.95 1.21 1.36
CA VAL A 20 -5.52 -0.05 0.84
C VAL A 20 -5.76 0.05 -0.67
N ARG A 21 -6.48 1.08 -1.13
CA ARG A 21 -6.73 1.28 -2.57
C ARG A 21 -5.45 1.44 -3.38
N SER A 22 -4.45 2.15 -2.86
CA SER A 22 -3.15 2.28 -3.52
C SER A 22 -2.44 0.94 -3.70
N HIS A 23 -2.47 0.05 -2.70
CA HIS A 23 -1.92 -1.30 -2.83
C HIS A 23 -2.69 -2.15 -3.85
N GLU A 24 -4.02 -2.07 -3.88
CA GLU A 24 -4.86 -2.78 -4.88
C GLU A 24 -4.52 -2.35 -6.31
N VAL A 25 -4.38 -1.04 -6.54
CA VAL A 25 -3.97 -0.50 -7.85
C VAL A 25 -2.56 -0.98 -8.22
N ALA A 26 -1.60 -0.90 -7.28
CA ALA A 26 -0.23 -1.35 -7.54
C ALA A 26 -0.17 -2.84 -7.92
N ILE A 27 -0.95 -3.70 -7.27
CA ILE A 27 -1.04 -5.13 -7.60
C ILE A 27 -1.60 -5.33 -9.02
N ALA A 28 -2.66 -4.61 -9.39
CA ALA A 28 -3.27 -4.70 -10.71
C ALA A 28 -2.33 -4.18 -11.82
N GLU A 29 -1.60 -3.11 -11.55
CA GLU A 29 -0.60 -2.57 -12.50
C GLU A 29 0.58 -3.55 -12.67
N LEU A 30 1.11 -4.09 -11.57
CA LEU A 30 2.21 -5.04 -11.59
C LEU A 30 1.85 -6.34 -12.30
N SER A 31 0.61 -6.84 -12.14
CA SER A 31 0.15 -8.08 -12.79
C SER A 31 -0.06 -7.91 -14.29
N ASN A 32 -0.30 -6.69 -14.76
CA ASN A 32 -0.45 -6.36 -16.18
C ASN A 32 0.89 -6.06 -16.88
N LEU A 33 2.02 -6.09 -16.17
CA LEU A 33 3.34 -5.95 -16.78
C LEU A 33 3.78 -7.24 -17.46
N SER A 34 4.49 -7.11 -18.58
CA SER A 34 5.24 -8.23 -19.17
C SER A 34 6.25 -8.79 -18.17
N SER A 35 6.41 -10.10 -18.11
CA SER A 35 7.36 -10.79 -17.22
C SER A 35 8.81 -10.36 -17.41
N SER A 36 9.17 -9.84 -18.59
CA SER A 36 10.49 -9.31 -18.92
C SER A 36 10.74 -7.87 -18.45
N ARG A 37 9.71 -7.17 -17.97
CA ARG A 37 9.85 -5.78 -17.50
C ARG A 37 10.60 -5.75 -16.17
N THR A 38 11.66 -4.95 -16.12
CA THR A 38 12.35 -4.61 -14.88
C THR A 38 11.47 -3.68 -14.04
N VAL A 39 11.32 -3.98 -12.75
CA VAL A 39 10.62 -3.14 -11.78
C VAL A 39 11.55 -2.76 -10.64
N TYR A 40 11.22 -1.67 -9.95
CA TYR A 40 12.01 -1.13 -8.85
C TYR A 40 11.13 -0.88 -7.64
N GLN A 41 11.60 -1.30 -6.47
CA GLN A 41 10.98 -0.94 -5.20
C GLN A 41 11.70 0.27 -4.62
N LYS A 42 10.95 1.32 -4.30
CA LYS A 42 11.46 2.54 -3.68
C LYS A 42 11.45 2.39 -2.16
N ASN A 43 12.57 2.69 -1.51
CA ASN A 43 12.68 2.84 -0.06
C ASN A 43 13.42 4.14 0.26
N GLY A 44 12.69 5.15 0.75
CA GLY A 44 13.20 6.52 0.85
C GLY A 44 13.62 7.04 -0.53
N ASN A 45 14.91 7.38 -0.69
CA ASN A 45 15.48 7.85 -1.95
C ASN A 45 16.21 6.76 -2.75
N LEU A 46 16.20 5.51 -2.27
CA LEU A 46 16.86 4.40 -2.93
C LEU A 46 15.86 3.56 -3.74
N PHE A 47 16.29 3.10 -4.90
CA PHE A 47 15.52 2.24 -5.78
C PHE A 47 16.23 0.88 -5.93
N PHE A 48 15.58 -0.18 -5.47
CA PHE A 48 16.12 -1.53 -5.53
C PHE A 48 15.46 -2.30 -6.67
N ARG A 49 16.28 -2.83 -7.58
CA ARG A 49 15.77 -3.66 -8.68
C ARG A 49 15.13 -4.93 -8.12
N THR A 50 13.94 -5.26 -8.59
CA THR A 50 13.19 -6.47 -8.20
C THR A 50 12.45 -7.06 -9.40
N THR A 51 11.70 -8.14 -9.18
CA THR A 51 10.83 -8.75 -10.19
C THR A 51 9.38 -8.37 -9.93
N ALA A 52 8.54 -8.37 -10.98
CA ALA A 52 7.11 -8.09 -10.84
C ALA A 52 6.46 -9.01 -9.81
N GLN A 53 6.76 -10.32 -9.83
CA GLN A 53 6.29 -11.27 -8.83
C GLN A 53 6.66 -10.91 -7.39
N LYS A 54 7.93 -10.53 -7.13
CA LYS A 54 8.35 -10.14 -5.79
C LYS A 54 7.72 -8.83 -5.34
N ALA A 55 7.56 -7.87 -6.26
CA ALA A 55 6.85 -6.63 -5.99
C ALA A 55 5.37 -6.91 -5.65
N THR A 56 4.68 -7.73 -6.44
CA THR A 56 3.28 -8.10 -6.18
C THR A 56 3.10 -8.80 -4.84
N ALA A 57 3.98 -9.76 -4.49
CA ALA A 57 3.92 -10.41 -3.19
C ALA A 57 4.16 -9.43 -2.03
N SER A 58 5.06 -8.45 -2.21
CA SER A 58 5.28 -7.39 -1.23
C SER A 58 4.05 -6.49 -1.06
N GLU A 59 3.43 -6.07 -2.17
CA GLU A 59 2.21 -5.24 -2.14
C GLU A 59 1.04 -6.00 -1.51
N GLN A 60 0.87 -7.29 -1.81
CA GLN A 60 -0.15 -8.13 -1.19
C GLN A 60 0.01 -8.21 0.34
N LYS A 61 1.24 -8.43 0.82
CA LYS A 61 1.52 -8.43 2.26
C LYS A 61 1.17 -7.10 2.94
N GLN A 62 1.43 -5.97 2.26
CA GLN A 62 1.08 -4.65 2.78
C GLN A 62 -0.42 -4.40 2.76
N LEU A 63 -1.12 -4.84 1.71
CA LEU A 63 -2.57 -4.81 1.61
C LEU A 63 -3.21 -5.55 2.78
N ASP A 64 -2.82 -6.80 3.03
CA ASP A 64 -3.37 -7.64 4.09
C ASP A 64 -3.16 -6.99 5.46
N SER A 65 -1.96 -6.44 5.68
CA SER A 65 -1.62 -5.70 6.90
C SER A 65 -2.45 -4.41 7.07
N ALA A 66 -2.78 -3.72 5.98
CA ALA A 66 -3.59 -2.51 6.02
C ALA A 66 -5.08 -2.82 6.24
N LYS A 67 -5.61 -3.89 5.65
CA LYS A 67 -6.97 -4.38 5.87
C LYS A 67 -7.17 -4.84 7.32
N ALA A 68 -6.22 -5.61 7.86
CA ALA A 68 -6.27 -6.05 9.26
C ALA A 68 -6.30 -4.89 10.27
N LYS A 69 -5.64 -3.76 9.95
CA LYS A 69 -5.68 -2.53 10.77
C LYS A 69 -6.96 -1.71 10.62
N LEU A 70 -7.76 -1.99 9.58
CA LEU A 70 -9.03 -1.32 9.33
C LEU A 70 -10.18 -2.06 10.03
N GLU A 71 -10.04 -3.38 10.17
CA GLU A 71 -11.01 -4.27 10.80
C GLU A 71 -10.84 -4.40 12.34
N GLY A 72 -9.68 -3.98 12.88
CA GLY A 72 -9.39 -3.97 14.33
C GLY A 72 -9.35 -2.57 14.92
#